data_AF-A0A4R5PD73-F1
#
_entry.id   AF-A0A4R5PD73-F1
#
_cell.length_a   1.000
_cell.length_b   1.000
_cell.length_c   1.000
_cell.angle_alpha   90.00
_cell.angle_beta   90.00
_cell.angle_gamma   90.00
#
_symmetry.space_group_name_H-M   'P 1'
#
loop_
_entity.id
_entity.type
_entity.pdbx_description
1 polymer ?
#
loop_
_entity_poly.entity_id
_entity_poly.type
_entity_poly.pdbx_seq_one_letter_code
_entity_poly.pdbx_strand_id
1 'polypeptide(L)'
;MNSSAQWISEQLNKRDFVTSIEVDGNRLSIVRDSRPTASVGVLSVRDVTAADVLPLVEGVQSVDFVLNKPKTGRFMGDALELLELKNVGWGGLGDAIRALRDFDRLGDYQERELTFVMRGLRQHGRVTSLTLLDDHRIAVVRQGLPDRVVFVGSMYQPTAETVRDAIDRYGDFDLFAATNPNSDPTAEAIEVAADAGIQMLKWRETLAALYR
;
A
#
# COMPACT_ATOMS: atom_id res chain seq x y z
N MET A 1 -16.28 2.22 -24.36
CA MET A 1 -15.12 2.42 -23.48
C MET A 1 -14.73 1.06 -22.93
N ASN A 2 -13.46 0.65 -23.02
CA ASN A 2 -13.00 -0.57 -22.35
C ASN A 2 -13.10 -0.36 -20.83
N SER A 3 -13.66 -1.35 -20.12
CA SER A 3 -13.73 -1.32 -18.66
C SER A 3 -12.32 -1.33 -18.06
N SER A 4 -12.17 -0.90 -16.80
CA SER A 4 -10.88 -0.97 -16.11
C SER A 4 -10.35 -2.41 -16.06
N ALA A 5 -11.22 -3.40 -15.87
CA ALA A 5 -10.85 -4.82 -15.91
C ALA A 5 -10.33 -5.25 -17.30
N GLN A 6 -10.97 -4.80 -18.38
CA GLN A 6 -10.49 -5.09 -19.74
C GLN A 6 -9.08 -4.54 -19.98
N TRP A 7 -8.82 -3.29 -19.58
CA TRP A 7 -7.50 -2.69 -19.71
C TRP A 7 -6.44 -3.43 -18.88
N ILE A 8 -6.79 -3.89 -17.67
CA ILE A 8 -5.90 -4.70 -16.83
C ILE A 8 -5.62 -6.05 -17.50
N SER A 9 -6.65 -6.72 -18.03
CA SER A 9 -6.50 -7.97 -18.78
C SER A 9 -5.51 -7.81 -19.94
N GLU A 10 -5.61 -6.72 -20.71
CA GLU A 10 -4.64 -6.40 -21.78
C GLU A 10 -3.21 -6.22 -21.26
N GLN A 11 -3.00 -5.68 -20.05
CA GLN A 11 -1.65 -5.55 -19.47
C GLN A 11 -1.10 -6.87 -18.94
N LEU A 12 -1.96 -7.75 -18.44
CA LEU A 12 -1.59 -9.06 -17.89
C LEU A 12 -1.36 -10.10 -18.99
N ASN A 13 -2.11 -10.05 -20.11
CA ASN A 13 -1.87 -10.90 -21.28
C ASN A 13 -0.49 -10.68 -21.95
N LYS A 14 0.21 -9.59 -21.62
CA LYS A 14 1.58 -9.33 -22.09
C LYS A 14 2.64 -10.07 -21.27
N ARG A 15 2.25 -10.81 -20.23
CA ARG A 15 3.16 -11.52 -19.33
C ARG A 15 3.29 -12.97 -19.77
N ASP A 16 4.52 -13.45 -19.79
CA ASP A 16 4.90 -14.81 -20.20
C ASP A 16 4.29 -15.90 -19.30
N PHE A 17 4.12 -15.62 -18.01
CA PHE A 17 3.54 -16.54 -17.03
C PHE A 17 2.00 -16.62 -17.08
N VAL A 18 1.33 -15.83 -17.93
CA VAL A 18 -0.15 -15.83 -18.06
C VAL A 18 -0.55 -16.64 -19.29
N THR A 19 -1.39 -17.65 -19.08
CA THR A 19 -1.87 -18.55 -20.15
C THR A 19 -3.17 -18.05 -20.77
N SER A 20 -4.12 -17.62 -19.94
CA SER A 20 -5.40 -17.05 -20.38
C SER A 20 -6.05 -16.20 -19.29
N ILE A 21 -6.94 -15.31 -19.70
CA ILE A 21 -7.72 -14.46 -18.80
C ILE A 21 -9.18 -14.44 -19.25
N GLU A 22 -10.09 -14.78 -18.35
CA GLU A 22 -11.53 -14.53 -18.51
C GLU A 22 -11.92 -13.28 -17.74
N VAL A 23 -12.73 -12.42 -18.35
CA VAL A 23 -13.19 -11.16 -17.77
C VAL A 23 -14.68 -11.24 -17.50
N ASP A 24 -15.10 -11.05 -16.26
CA ASP A 24 -16.50 -10.96 -15.86
C ASP A 24 -16.73 -9.71 -15.02
N GLY A 25 -17.33 -8.69 -15.63
CA GLY A 25 -17.54 -7.38 -15.00
C GLY A 25 -16.22 -6.75 -14.54
N ASN A 26 -16.01 -6.69 -13.23
CA ASN A 26 -14.80 -6.18 -12.59
C ASN A 26 -13.88 -7.29 -12.05
N ARG A 27 -14.11 -8.56 -12.40
CA ARG A 27 -13.32 -9.72 -11.98
C ARG A 27 -12.56 -10.31 -13.15
N LEU A 28 -11.38 -10.82 -12.85
CA LEU A 28 -10.50 -11.52 -13.78
C LEU A 28 -10.21 -12.91 -13.24
N SER A 29 -10.49 -13.95 -14.03
CA SER A 29 -10.00 -15.31 -13.76
C SER A 29 -8.76 -15.54 -14.61
N ILE A 30 -7.62 -15.77 -13.98
CA ILE A 30 -6.30 -15.78 -14.62
C ILE A 30 -5.70 -17.17 -14.48
N VAL A 31 -5.53 -17.85 -15.62
CA VAL A 31 -4.79 -19.11 -15.70
C VAL A 31 -3.31 -18.77 -15.87
N ARG A 32 -2.47 -19.38 -15.04
CA ARG A 32 -1.03 -19.14 -14.98
C ARG A 32 -0.25 -20.39 -15.36
N ASP A 33 0.94 -20.22 -15.89
CA ASP A 33 1.86 -21.34 -16.07
C ASP A 33 2.31 -21.87 -14.69
N SER A 34 2.21 -23.19 -14.51
CA SER A 34 2.76 -23.93 -13.36
C SER A 34 2.30 -23.44 -11.98
N ARG A 35 1.17 -22.72 -11.90
CA ARG A 35 0.57 -22.20 -10.66
C ARG A 35 -0.96 -22.31 -10.69
N PRO A 36 -1.64 -22.29 -9.52
CA PRO A 36 -3.10 -22.31 -9.46
C PRO A 36 -3.75 -21.17 -10.28
N THR A 37 -4.96 -21.38 -10.77
CA THR A 37 -5.78 -20.27 -11.30
C THR A 37 -6.04 -19.27 -10.19
N ALA A 38 -5.96 -17.97 -10.51
CA ALA A 38 -6.15 -16.90 -9.54
C ALA A 38 -7.27 -15.94 -9.98
N SER A 39 -8.01 -15.43 -9.00
CA SER A 39 -9.07 -14.44 -9.19
C SER A 39 -8.60 -13.06 -8.74
N VAL A 40 -8.78 -12.05 -9.59
CA VAL A 40 -8.41 -10.65 -9.31
C VAL A 40 -9.63 -9.75 -9.47
N GLY A 41 -9.96 -8.98 -8.43
CA GLY A 41 -10.97 -7.94 -8.47
C GLY A 41 -10.33 -6.60 -8.86
N VAL A 42 -10.94 -5.87 -9.78
CA VAL A 42 -10.40 -4.61 -10.32
C VAL A 42 -11.28 -3.44 -9.89
N LEU A 43 -10.67 -2.51 -9.15
CA LEU A 43 -11.25 -1.25 -8.75
C LEU A 43 -10.66 -0.10 -9.57
N SER A 44 -11.40 1.02 -9.60
CA SER A 44 -10.97 2.27 -10.22
C SER A 44 -11.37 3.45 -9.35
N VAL A 45 -10.99 3.38 -8.07
CA VAL A 45 -11.45 4.28 -7.01
C VAL A 45 -10.28 5.09 -6.47
N ARG A 46 -10.55 6.34 -6.07
CA ARG A 46 -9.53 7.22 -5.49
C ARG A 46 -9.16 6.80 -4.06
N ASP A 47 -10.15 6.59 -3.21
CA ASP A 47 -9.98 6.14 -1.82
C ASP A 47 -10.74 4.83 -1.67
N VAL A 48 -10.02 3.71 -1.69
CA VAL A 48 -10.62 2.37 -1.57
C VAL A 48 -10.92 2.11 -0.11
N THR A 49 -12.21 2.02 0.21
CA THR A 49 -12.74 1.73 1.56
C THR A 49 -13.18 0.28 1.68
N ALA A 50 -13.55 -0.14 2.89
CA ALA A 50 -14.11 -1.48 3.09
C ALA A 50 -15.36 -1.70 2.22
N ALA A 51 -16.19 -0.67 2.00
CA ALA A 51 -17.39 -0.78 1.17
C ALA A 51 -17.09 -1.09 -0.31
N ASP A 52 -15.95 -0.61 -0.83
CA ASP A 52 -15.52 -0.90 -2.20
C ASP A 52 -14.99 -2.34 -2.34
N VAL A 53 -14.34 -2.84 -1.29
CA VAL A 53 -13.73 -4.18 -1.26
C VAL A 53 -14.75 -5.26 -0.94
N LEU A 54 -15.74 -4.99 -0.08
CA LEU A 54 -16.69 -5.98 0.43
C LEU A 54 -17.33 -6.84 -0.66
N PRO A 55 -17.84 -6.27 -1.78
CA PRO A 55 -18.44 -7.07 -2.84
C PRO A 55 -17.46 -8.04 -3.51
N LEU A 56 -16.15 -7.76 -3.47
CA LEU A 56 -15.11 -8.57 -4.09
C LEU A 56 -14.68 -9.76 -3.22
N VAL A 57 -14.78 -9.63 -1.91
CA VAL A 57 -14.21 -10.59 -0.92
C VAL A 57 -15.25 -11.34 -0.10
N GLU A 58 -16.54 -11.09 -0.34
CA GLU A 58 -17.64 -11.84 0.25
C GLU A 58 -18.21 -12.91 -0.70
N GLY A 59 -18.66 -14.02 -0.11
CA GLY A 59 -19.35 -15.09 -0.82
C GLY A 59 -18.44 -16.10 -1.51
N VAL A 60 -19.06 -16.95 -2.33
CA VAL A 60 -18.41 -18.11 -2.99
C VAL A 60 -17.43 -17.68 -4.08
N GLN A 61 -17.56 -16.46 -4.60
CA GLN A 61 -16.70 -15.90 -5.65
C GLN A 61 -15.71 -14.86 -5.10
N SER A 62 -15.23 -15.02 -3.86
CA SER A 62 -14.17 -14.15 -3.32
C SER A 62 -12.96 -14.13 -4.25
N VAL A 63 -12.36 -12.96 -4.44
CA VAL A 63 -11.10 -12.83 -5.18
C VAL A 63 -9.91 -13.16 -4.30
N ASP A 64 -8.78 -13.52 -4.93
CA ASP A 64 -7.51 -13.74 -4.25
C ASP A 64 -6.69 -12.44 -4.12
N PHE A 65 -7.01 -11.43 -4.94
CA PHE A 65 -6.34 -10.14 -4.96
C PHE A 65 -7.26 -9.00 -5.38
N VAL A 66 -7.15 -7.84 -4.74
CA VAL A 66 -7.83 -6.59 -5.14
C VAL A 66 -6.82 -5.61 -5.73
N LEU A 67 -6.98 -5.35 -7.02
CA LEU A 67 -6.17 -4.40 -7.78
C LEU A 67 -6.91 -3.07 -7.89
N ASN A 68 -6.30 -1.97 -7.45
CA ASN A 68 -6.79 -0.63 -7.77
C ASN A 68 -5.99 0.01 -8.90
N LYS A 69 -6.69 0.45 -9.96
CA LYS A 69 -6.05 0.95 -11.20
C LYS A 69 -5.36 2.32 -11.06
N PRO A 70 -5.96 3.34 -10.43
CA PRO A 70 -5.38 4.69 -10.43
C PRO A 70 -4.07 4.71 -9.64
N LYS A 71 -3.01 5.27 -10.24
CA LYS A 71 -1.72 5.44 -9.54
C LYS A 71 -1.81 6.35 -8.31
N THR A 72 -2.77 7.27 -8.31
CA THR A 72 -3.06 8.19 -7.20
C THR A 72 -4.15 7.65 -6.26
N GLY A 73 -4.65 6.44 -6.55
CA GLY A 73 -5.58 5.74 -5.68
C GLY A 73 -4.84 5.19 -4.47
N ARG A 74 -5.53 5.13 -3.33
CA ARG A 74 -5.00 4.54 -2.09
C ARG A 74 -5.98 3.56 -1.46
N PHE A 75 -5.46 2.62 -0.70
CA PHE A 75 -6.27 1.79 0.20
C PHE A 75 -6.36 2.44 1.57
N MET A 76 -7.59 2.57 2.09
CA MET A 76 -7.86 3.09 3.44
C MET A 76 -7.72 1.96 4.48
N GLY A 77 -7.48 2.34 5.74
CA GLY A 77 -7.22 1.39 6.82
C GLY A 77 -8.31 0.33 7.01
N ASP A 78 -9.58 0.71 6.84
CA ASP A 78 -10.73 -0.21 6.93
C ASP A 78 -10.74 -1.25 5.80
N ALA A 79 -10.37 -0.86 4.58
CA ALA A 79 -10.18 -1.76 3.46
C ALA A 79 -9.04 -2.75 3.73
N LEU A 80 -7.90 -2.22 4.22
CA LEU A 80 -6.71 -3.01 4.52
C LEU A 80 -6.97 -4.04 5.63
N GLU A 81 -7.69 -3.65 6.68
CA GLU A 81 -8.11 -4.55 7.76
C GLU A 81 -9.00 -5.68 7.24
N LEU A 82 -9.98 -5.36 6.39
CA LEU A 82 -10.85 -6.37 5.78
C LEU A 82 -10.08 -7.34 4.87
N LEU A 83 -9.16 -6.83 4.05
CA LEU A 83 -8.34 -7.62 3.14
C LEU A 83 -7.41 -8.58 3.90
N GLU A 84 -6.77 -8.10 4.96
CA GLU A 84 -5.92 -8.90 5.84
C GLU A 84 -6.75 -10.02 6.52
N LEU A 85 -7.92 -9.68 7.08
CA LEU A 85 -8.81 -10.65 7.73
C LEU A 85 -9.25 -11.78 6.77
N LYS A 86 -9.42 -11.45 5.48
CA LYS A 86 -9.82 -12.42 4.44
C LYS A 86 -8.63 -13.09 3.76
N ASN A 87 -7.40 -12.75 4.11
CA ASN A 87 -6.17 -13.22 3.43
C ASN A 87 -6.22 -12.97 1.91
N VAL A 88 -6.59 -11.75 1.52
CA VAL A 88 -6.69 -11.29 0.13
C VAL A 88 -5.60 -10.25 -0.14
N GLY A 89 -4.81 -10.48 -1.18
CA GLY A 89 -3.71 -9.58 -1.54
C GLY A 89 -4.25 -8.26 -2.11
N TRP A 90 -3.44 -7.21 -2.11
CA TRP A 90 -3.87 -5.90 -2.62
C TRP A 90 -2.72 -5.08 -3.18
N GLY A 91 -3.07 -4.09 -3.99
CA GLY A 91 -2.11 -3.12 -4.52
C GLY A 91 -2.46 -2.64 -5.93
N GLY A 92 -1.45 -2.08 -6.61
CA GLY A 92 -1.55 -1.67 -8.01
C GLY A 92 -1.25 -2.80 -8.99
N LEU A 93 -1.19 -2.44 -10.28
CA LEU A 93 -0.83 -3.39 -11.35
C LEU A 93 0.55 -4.04 -11.14
N GLY A 94 1.54 -3.28 -10.66
CA GLY A 94 2.88 -3.82 -10.39
C GLY A 94 2.87 -4.88 -9.29
N ASP A 95 2.03 -4.69 -8.28
CA ASP A 95 1.91 -5.58 -7.13
C ASP A 95 1.17 -6.86 -7.53
N ALA A 96 0.06 -6.72 -8.27
CA ALA A 96 -0.65 -7.86 -8.84
C ALA A 96 0.23 -8.70 -9.76
N ILE A 97 1.05 -8.08 -10.62
CA ILE A 97 2.00 -8.82 -11.49
C ILE A 97 2.98 -9.64 -10.64
N ARG A 98 3.51 -9.07 -9.55
CA ARG A 98 4.42 -9.80 -8.66
C ARG A 98 3.70 -10.91 -7.90
N ALA A 99 2.52 -10.64 -7.35
CA ALA A 99 1.70 -11.63 -6.65
C ALA A 99 1.38 -12.82 -7.56
N LEU A 100 0.89 -12.56 -8.78
CA LEU A 100 0.56 -13.59 -9.76
C LEU A 100 1.79 -14.41 -10.19
N ARG A 101 2.95 -13.79 -10.34
CA ARG A 101 4.17 -14.48 -10.79
C ARG A 101 4.82 -15.31 -9.69
N ASP A 102 4.84 -14.79 -8.47
CA ASP A 102 5.75 -15.27 -7.42
C ASP A 102 5.04 -16.14 -6.35
N PHE A 103 3.70 -16.09 -6.24
CA PHE A 103 2.96 -16.73 -5.15
C PHE A 103 1.87 -17.69 -5.65
N ASP A 104 1.69 -18.82 -4.96
CA ASP A 104 0.57 -19.73 -5.23
C ASP A 104 -0.75 -19.16 -4.72
N ARG A 105 -0.72 -18.62 -3.49
CA ARG A 105 -1.80 -17.87 -2.86
C ARG A 105 -1.47 -16.38 -2.91
N LEU A 106 -2.28 -15.60 -3.62
CA LEU A 106 -1.98 -14.17 -3.83
C LEU A 106 -2.09 -13.34 -2.54
N GLY A 107 -2.87 -13.80 -1.55
CA GLY A 107 -2.92 -13.20 -0.22
C GLY A 107 -1.61 -13.23 0.56
N ASP A 108 -0.67 -14.09 0.18
CA ASP A 108 0.65 -14.15 0.83
C ASP A 108 1.60 -13.03 0.33
N TYR A 109 1.19 -12.30 -0.72
CA TYR A 109 1.92 -11.14 -1.19
C TYR A 109 1.78 -9.97 -0.20
N GLN A 110 2.91 -9.37 0.14
CA GLN A 110 2.96 -8.13 0.92
C GLN A 110 3.76 -7.08 0.16
N GLU A 111 3.29 -5.83 0.20
CA GLU A 111 4.03 -4.69 -0.35
C GLU A 111 5.35 -4.56 0.42
N ARG A 112 6.46 -4.48 -0.31
CA ARG A 112 7.81 -4.68 0.24
C ARG A 112 8.22 -3.55 1.17
N GLU A 113 7.87 -2.33 0.80
CA GLU A 113 8.22 -1.14 1.57
C GLU A 113 7.46 -1.11 2.90
N LEU A 114 6.16 -1.35 2.85
CA LEU A 114 5.30 -1.47 4.01
C LEU A 114 5.75 -2.61 4.92
N THR A 115 6.12 -3.76 4.35
CA THR A 115 6.67 -4.90 5.11
C THR A 115 7.96 -4.52 5.84
N PHE A 116 8.86 -3.80 5.16
CA PHE A 116 10.11 -3.33 5.74
C PHE A 116 9.86 -2.38 6.92
N VAL A 117 9.00 -1.38 6.73
CA VAL A 117 8.64 -0.39 7.75
C VAL A 117 7.96 -1.06 8.94
N MET A 118 6.89 -1.84 8.69
CA MET A 118 6.13 -2.52 9.73
C MET A 118 7.02 -3.44 10.56
N ARG A 119 7.95 -4.16 9.94
CA ARG A 119 8.92 -4.99 10.66
C ARG A 119 9.80 -4.16 11.59
N GLY A 120 10.36 -3.05 11.12
CA GLY A 120 11.22 -2.20 11.95
C GLY A 120 10.46 -1.54 13.10
N LEU A 121 9.21 -1.10 12.87
CA LEU A 121 8.35 -0.57 13.93
C LEU A 121 7.99 -1.64 14.98
N ARG A 122 7.64 -2.86 14.56
CA ARG A 122 7.32 -3.99 15.47
C ARG A 122 8.51 -4.39 16.35
N GLN A 123 9.73 -4.26 15.84
CA GLN A 123 10.96 -4.58 16.57
C GLN A 123 11.38 -3.45 17.53
N HIS A 124 10.74 -2.28 17.48
CA HIS A 124 11.11 -1.13 18.27
C HIS A 124 10.60 -1.24 19.71
N GLY A 125 11.50 -1.16 20.71
CA GLY A 125 11.19 -1.46 22.11
C GLY A 125 10.19 -0.53 22.81
N ARG A 126 9.82 0.61 22.21
CA ARG A 126 8.75 1.51 22.72
C ARG A 126 7.41 1.34 22.00
N VAL A 127 7.36 0.61 20.89
CA VAL A 127 6.13 0.44 20.11
C VAL A 127 5.29 -0.67 20.73
N THR A 128 4.02 -0.40 20.95
CA THR A 128 3.06 -1.32 21.61
C THR A 128 1.95 -1.77 20.67
N SER A 129 1.56 -0.92 19.72
CA SER A 129 0.58 -1.25 18.68
C SER A 129 0.88 -0.48 17.41
N LEU A 130 0.44 -1.02 16.28
CA LEU A 130 0.53 -0.45 14.95
C LEU A 130 -0.80 -0.62 14.23
N THR A 131 -1.28 0.45 13.60
CA THR A 131 -2.52 0.43 12.81
C THR A 131 -2.29 1.18 11.52
N LEU A 132 -2.59 0.56 10.38
CA LEU A 132 -2.58 1.24 9.08
C LEU A 132 -3.81 2.15 9.01
N LEU A 133 -3.60 3.45 8.84
CA LEU A 133 -4.67 4.42 8.59
C LEU A 133 -5.04 4.44 7.11
N ASP A 134 -4.05 4.18 6.27
CA ASP A 134 -4.12 3.95 4.83
C ASP A 134 -2.81 3.25 4.40
N ASP A 135 -2.60 3.08 3.09
CA ASP A 135 -1.41 2.43 2.53
C ASP A 135 -0.09 3.20 2.69
N HIS A 136 -0.10 4.42 3.24
CA HIS A 136 1.12 5.20 3.50
C HIS A 136 1.26 5.64 4.96
N ARG A 137 0.18 5.70 5.75
CA ARG A 137 0.21 6.17 7.14
C ARG A 137 -0.02 5.06 8.15
N ILE A 138 0.85 5.05 9.16
CA ILE A 138 0.82 4.09 10.27
C ILE A 138 0.65 4.86 11.57
N ALA A 139 -0.44 4.62 12.29
CA ALA A 139 -0.56 5.03 13.68
C ALA A 139 0.31 4.10 14.55
N VAL A 140 1.18 4.72 15.35
CA VAL A 140 2.17 4.06 16.19
C VAL A 140 1.88 4.40 17.65
N VAL A 141 1.38 3.42 18.39
CA VAL A 141 1.09 3.55 19.83
C VAL A 141 2.34 3.23 20.62
N ARG A 142 2.72 4.10 21.55
CA ARG A 142 4.02 4.04 22.23
C ARG A 142 3.89 3.93 23.75
N GLN A 143 4.76 3.15 24.36
CA GLN A 143 4.73 2.94 25.82
C GLN A 143 5.17 4.20 26.58
N GLY A 144 4.22 4.81 27.29
CA GLY A 144 4.46 5.97 28.16
C GLY A 144 4.83 7.24 27.39
N LEU A 145 4.55 7.30 26.09
CA LEU A 145 4.79 8.45 25.22
C LEU A 145 3.54 8.73 24.39
N PRO A 146 3.34 9.96 23.89
CA PRO A 146 2.24 10.26 22.98
C PRO A 146 2.29 9.40 21.72
N ASP A 147 1.13 9.08 21.14
CA ASP A 147 1.07 8.37 19.86
C ASP A 147 1.65 9.22 18.73
N ARG A 148 2.09 8.57 17.67
CA ARG A 148 2.61 9.23 16.46
C ARG A 148 2.01 8.60 15.22
N VAL A 149 1.77 9.40 14.20
CA VAL A 149 1.45 8.95 12.86
C VAL A 149 2.69 9.09 11.98
N VAL A 150 3.13 7.96 11.41
CA VAL A 150 4.27 7.88 10.50
C VAL A 150 3.76 7.78 9.07
N PHE A 151 4.14 8.74 8.22
CA PHE A 151 3.99 8.65 6.77
C PHE A 151 5.21 7.96 6.15
N VAL A 152 4.98 6.96 5.30
CA VAL A 152 6.00 6.18 4.60
C VAL A 152 6.31 6.80 3.24
N GLY A 153 7.47 7.45 3.13
CA GLY A 153 7.96 8.07 1.90
C GLY A 153 9.07 7.25 1.25
N SER A 154 8.75 6.51 0.19
CA SER A 154 9.68 5.62 -0.53
C SER A 154 10.43 6.28 -1.68
N MET A 155 10.15 7.57 -1.96
CA MET A 155 10.78 8.29 -3.06
C MET A 155 12.28 8.49 -2.87
N TYR A 156 13.00 8.56 -3.99
CA TYR A 156 14.44 8.75 -4.02
C TYR A 156 14.89 10.12 -3.50
N GLN A 157 14.10 11.17 -3.74
CA GLN A 157 14.38 12.49 -3.22
C GLN A 157 13.06 13.22 -3.01
N PRO A 158 12.58 13.33 -1.76
CA PRO A 158 11.39 14.11 -1.50
C PRO A 158 11.67 15.61 -1.71
N THR A 159 10.74 16.27 -2.41
CA THR A 159 10.75 17.71 -2.67
C THR A 159 9.68 18.42 -1.85
N ALA A 160 9.73 19.75 -1.80
CA ALA A 160 8.68 20.55 -1.18
C ALA A 160 7.28 20.25 -1.74
N GLU A 161 7.17 19.98 -3.04
CA GLU A 161 5.91 19.56 -3.68
C GLU A 161 5.45 18.19 -3.20
N THR A 162 6.36 17.22 -3.09
CA THR A 162 6.02 15.88 -2.56
C THR A 162 5.49 15.94 -1.13
N VAL A 163 6.05 16.81 -0.29
CA VAL A 163 5.56 17.00 1.09
C VAL A 163 4.18 17.62 1.11
N ARG A 164 3.93 18.68 0.31
CA ARG A 164 2.59 19.29 0.20
C ARG A 164 1.56 18.30 -0.32
N ASP A 165 1.89 17.56 -1.38
CA ASP A 165 1.03 16.52 -1.92
C ASP A 165 0.72 15.44 -0.87
N ALA A 166 1.70 15.05 -0.07
CA ALA A 166 1.48 14.08 1.01
C ALA A 166 0.50 14.63 2.07
N ILE A 167 0.68 15.88 2.50
CA ILE A 167 -0.22 16.54 3.47
C ILE A 167 -1.63 16.67 2.89
N ASP A 168 -1.77 17.22 1.68
CA ASP A 168 -3.06 17.43 1.02
C ASP A 168 -3.79 16.11 0.76
N ARG A 169 -3.04 15.07 0.41
CA ARG A 169 -3.61 13.77 0.02
C ARG A 169 -3.95 12.90 1.22
N TYR A 170 -3.02 12.80 2.16
CA TYR A 170 -3.10 11.85 3.26
C TYR A 170 -3.63 12.49 4.54
N GLY A 171 -3.56 13.81 4.67
CA GLY A 171 -3.95 14.51 5.88
C GLY A 171 -2.82 14.49 6.92
N ASP A 172 -3.18 14.60 8.19
CA ASP A 172 -2.20 14.82 9.25
C ASP A 172 -1.31 13.59 9.49
N PHE A 173 -0.02 13.87 9.74
CA PHE A 173 0.97 12.92 10.25
C PHE A 173 2.10 13.68 10.98
N ASP A 174 2.74 13.03 11.95
CA ASP A 174 3.81 13.65 12.76
C ASP A 174 5.18 13.52 12.10
N LEU A 175 5.44 12.36 11.48
CA LEU A 175 6.74 11.97 10.98
C LEU A 175 6.65 11.63 9.49
N PHE A 176 7.46 12.29 8.66
CA PHE A 176 7.70 11.85 7.29
C PHE A 176 8.95 10.95 7.29
N ALA A 177 8.75 9.65 7.15
CA ALA A 177 9.84 8.67 7.13
C ALA A 177 10.32 8.47 5.69
N ALA A 178 11.48 9.05 5.35
CA ALA A 178 12.18 8.74 4.11
C ALA A 178 12.85 7.37 4.23
N THR A 179 12.22 6.34 3.64
CA THR A 179 12.61 4.95 3.86
C THR A 179 13.67 4.45 2.88
N ASN A 180 13.77 5.07 1.71
CA ASN A 180 14.84 4.81 0.77
C ASN A 180 16.20 5.21 1.40
N PRO A 181 17.18 4.29 1.53
CA PRO A 181 18.46 4.59 2.16
C PRO A 181 19.29 5.65 1.41
N ASN A 182 19.03 5.80 0.11
CA ASN A 182 19.64 6.82 -0.73
C ASN A 182 18.84 8.11 -0.78
N SER A 183 17.77 8.22 0.03
CA SER A 183 16.99 9.44 0.09
C SER A 183 17.78 10.57 0.72
N ASP A 184 17.77 11.71 0.03
CA ASP A 184 18.24 12.97 0.55
C ASP A 184 17.20 14.07 0.29
N PRO A 185 16.32 14.34 1.28
CA PRO A 185 15.35 15.42 1.21
C PRO A 185 15.98 16.75 0.79
N THR A 186 15.32 17.49 -0.09
CA THR A 186 15.72 18.87 -0.40
C THR A 186 15.56 19.77 0.84
N ALA A 187 16.35 20.84 0.95
CA ALA A 187 16.24 21.79 2.06
C ALA A 187 14.81 22.37 2.16
N GLU A 188 14.21 22.68 1.00
CA GLU A 188 12.86 23.20 0.89
C GLU A 188 11.80 22.18 1.35
N ALA A 189 12.05 20.88 1.16
CA ALA A 189 11.16 19.83 1.68
C ALA A 189 11.18 19.80 3.21
N ILE A 190 12.37 19.94 3.81
CA ILE A 190 12.55 19.96 5.27
C ILE A 190 11.87 21.20 5.86
N GLU A 191 12.03 22.37 5.23
CA GLU A 191 11.38 23.62 5.65
C GLU A 191 9.85 23.50 5.60
N VAL A 192 9.28 23.03 4.48
CA VAL A 192 7.83 22.85 4.35
C VAL A 192 7.28 21.85 5.37
N ALA A 193 8.00 20.75 5.63
CA ALA A 193 7.61 19.80 6.66
C ALA A 193 7.63 20.45 8.05
N ALA A 194 8.69 21.19 8.38
CA ALA A 194 8.83 21.86 9.67
C ALA A 194 7.74 22.92 9.90
N ASP A 195 7.39 23.71 8.88
CA ASP A 195 6.31 24.70 8.94
C ASP A 195 4.94 24.05 9.18
N ALA A 196 4.75 22.82 8.70
CA ALA A 196 3.56 22.01 8.97
C ALA A 196 3.61 21.25 10.31
N GLY A 197 4.68 21.42 11.11
CA GLY A 197 4.88 20.69 12.37
C GLY A 197 5.31 19.23 12.20
N ILE A 198 5.76 18.85 11.01
CA ILE A 198 6.13 17.48 10.62
C ILE A 198 7.64 17.31 10.72
N GLN A 199 8.10 16.25 11.37
CA GLN A 199 9.51 15.89 11.38
C GLN A 199 9.84 15.00 10.18
N MET A 200 10.60 15.55 9.25
CA MET A 200 11.11 14.80 8.11
C MET A 200 12.44 14.13 8.44
N LEU A 201 12.49 12.79 8.39
CA LEU A 201 13.58 11.99 8.92
C LEU A 201 13.94 10.85 7.98
N LYS A 202 15.22 10.47 7.90
CA LYS A 202 15.60 9.19 7.30
C LYS A 202 15.10 8.04 8.18
N TRP A 203 14.99 6.84 7.63
CA TRP A 203 14.43 5.69 8.37
C TRP A 203 15.06 5.44 9.75
N ARG A 204 16.39 5.48 9.84
CA ARG A 204 17.10 5.28 11.12
C ARG A 204 16.74 6.37 12.15
N GLU A 205 16.60 7.61 11.69
CA GLU A 205 16.25 8.76 12.54
C GLU A 205 14.78 8.71 12.95
N THR A 206 13.91 8.20 12.08
CA THR A 206 12.50 7.92 12.39
C THR A 206 12.41 6.97 13.59
N LEU A 207 13.13 5.84 13.55
CA LEU A 207 13.18 4.91 14.69
C LEU A 207 13.72 5.58 15.95
N ALA A 208 14.78 6.39 15.84
CA ALA A 208 15.30 7.13 17.00
C ALA A 208 14.30 8.17 17.56
N ALA A 209 13.47 8.78 16.71
CA ALA A 209 12.42 9.72 17.13
C ALA A 209 11.30 9.03 17.93
N LEU A 210 11.09 7.71 17.75
CA LEU A 210 10.06 6.98 18.50
C LEU A 210 10.38 6.84 20.00
N TYR A 211 11.61 7.10 20.44
CA TYR A 211 11.96 7.21 21.86
C TYR A 211 11.60 8.57 22.51
N ARG A 212 11.15 9.55 21.72
CA ARG A 212 10.93 10.94 22.15
C ARG A 212 9.46 11.34 22.17
#